data_AF-A0AAV5IFB2-F1
#
_entry.id   AF-A0AAV5IFB2-F1
#
_cell.length_a   1.000
_cell.length_b   1.000
_cell.length_c   1.000
_cell.angle_alpha   90.00
_cell.angle_beta   90.00
_cell.angle_gamma   90.00
#
_symmetry.space_group_name_H-M   'P 1'
#
loop_
_entity.id
_entity.type
_entity.pdbx_description
1 polymer ?
#
loop_
_entity_poly.entity_id
_entity_poly.type
_entity_poly.pdbx_seq_one_letter_code
_entity_poly.pdbx_strand_id
1 'polypeptide(L)'
;MDIKRLNNMMSDHGIYSRDRLLIPISNPEILINSTCYIEMDTYAKREVAVLYLEGRPDYKRGPLLNKVTSDKGKRRIIDSLRRSMQVDDGTAQYYLSISNGNPRVALSEFSSDLRWERQTGLA
;
A
#
# COMPACT_ATOMS: atom_id res chain seq x y z
N MET A 1 -22.57 16.97 4.01
CA MET A 1 -21.20 16.76 4.50
C MET A 1 -20.28 17.03 3.32
N ASP A 2 -19.36 17.99 3.44
CA ASP A 2 -18.54 18.46 2.31
C ASP A 2 -17.40 17.48 2.03
N ILE A 3 -17.39 16.90 0.82
CA ILE A 3 -16.26 16.11 0.34
C ILE A 3 -15.09 17.08 0.08
N LYS A 4 -14.00 16.97 0.86
CA LYS A 4 -12.75 17.68 0.60
C LYS A 4 -11.78 16.75 -0.12
N ARG A 5 -11.56 17.01 -1.41
CA ARG A 5 -10.57 16.28 -2.22
C ARG A 5 -9.16 16.77 -1.86
N LEU A 6 -8.44 16.01 -1.05
CA LEU A 6 -7.13 16.42 -0.51
C LEU A 6 -5.98 16.26 -1.50
N ASN A 7 -6.02 15.22 -2.35
CA ASN A 7 -5.05 15.01 -3.42
C ASN A 7 -5.77 14.63 -4.73
N ASN A 8 -5.25 15.07 -5.88
CA ASN A 8 -5.71 14.62 -7.19
C ASN A 8 -4.55 13.95 -7.94
N MET A 9 -4.41 12.64 -7.76
CA MET A 9 -3.30 11.82 -8.28
C MET A 9 -3.68 11.01 -9.53
N MET A 10 -4.59 11.53 -10.36
CA MET A 10 -5.07 10.81 -11.55
C MET A 10 -4.06 10.72 -12.71
N SER A 11 -2.90 11.39 -12.63
CA SER A 11 -1.86 11.32 -13.66
C SER A 11 -0.46 11.49 -13.06
N ASP A 12 0.55 10.93 -13.73
CA ASP A 12 1.96 11.08 -13.37
C ASP A 12 2.37 12.56 -13.29
N HIS A 13 1.91 13.37 -14.25
CA HIS A 13 2.09 14.83 -14.20
C HIS A 13 1.47 15.47 -12.95
N GLY A 14 0.36 14.96 -12.43
CA GLY A 14 -0.25 15.44 -11.19
C GLY A 14 0.61 15.15 -9.96
N ILE A 15 1.41 14.09 -9.98
CA ILE A 15 2.31 13.73 -8.88
C ILE A 15 3.56 14.61 -8.92
N TYR A 16 4.22 14.71 -10.08
CA TYR A 16 5.48 15.45 -10.24
C TYR A 16 5.34 16.98 -10.28
N SER A 17 4.13 17.52 -10.44
CA SER A 17 3.88 18.97 -10.41
C SER A 17 3.64 19.54 -9.01
N ARG A 18 3.73 18.71 -7.97
CA ARG A 18 3.43 19.11 -6.60
C ARG A 18 4.66 19.12 -5.73
N ASP A 19 4.86 20.24 -5.05
CA ASP A 19 5.90 20.38 -4.03
C ASP A 19 5.53 19.72 -2.70
N ARG A 20 4.25 19.40 -2.47
CA ARG A 20 3.72 18.88 -1.20
C ARG A 20 2.58 17.88 -1.42
N LEU A 21 2.55 16.80 -0.64
CA LEU A 21 1.48 15.82 -0.58
C LEU A 21 0.72 15.96 0.75
N LEU A 22 -0.62 15.95 0.71
CA LEU A 22 -1.46 16.06 1.90
C LEU A 22 -1.97 14.68 2.29
N ILE A 23 -1.28 14.01 3.22
CA ILE A 23 -1.70 12.69 3.69
C ILE A 23 -2.52 12.89 4.96
N PRO A 24 -3.82 12.56 4.96
CA PRO A 24 -4.62 12.68 6.16
C PRO A 24 -4.18 11.60 7.15
N ILE A 25 -3.99 12.02 8.40
CA ILE A 25 -3.57 11.15 9.50
C ILE A 25 -4.47 11.39 10.71
N SER A 26 -4.69 10.32 11.46
CA SER A 26 -5.63 10.27 12.58
C SER A 26 -5.10 10.92 13.84
N ASN A 27 -3.79 10.78 14.09
CA ASN A 27 -3.11 11.41 15.21
C ASN A 27 -1.85 12.13 14.70
N PRO A 28 -1.79 13.48 14.77
CA PRO A 28 -0.62 14.24 14.31
C PRO A 28 0.66 13.95 15.10
N GLU A 29 0.55 13.45 16.34
CA GLU A 29 1.70 13.15 17.19
C GLU A 29 2.62 12.09 16.59
N ILE A 30 2.08 11.18 15.74
CA ILE A 30 2.87 10.12 15.09
C ILE A 30 3.92 10.68 14.11
N LEU A 31 3.75 11.93 13.67
CA LEU A 31 4.69 12.59 12.76
C LEU A 31 5.74 13.42 13.48
N ILE A 32 5.56 13.70 14.76
CA ILE A 32 6.49 14.54 15.51
C ILE A 32 7.82 13.79 15.65
N ASN A 33 8.90 14.37 15.10
CA ASN A 33 10.24 13.78 15.03
C ASN A 33 10.32 12.46 14.23
N SER A 34 9.28 12.13 13.47
CA SER A 34 9.29 10.98 12.57
C SER A 34 9.77 11.38 11.19
N THR A 35 10.43 10.46 10.50
CA THR A 35 10.87 10.66 9.11
C THR A 35 9.93 9.89 8.19
N CYS A 36 9.29 10.61 7.26
CA CYS A 36 8.57 9.99 6.15
C CYS A 36 9.55 9.71 5.01
N TYR A 37 9.40 8.57 4.35
CA TYR A 37 10.23 8.16 3.22
C TYR A 37 9.37 8.14 1.95
N ILE A 38 10.01 8.36 0.80
CA ILE A 38 9.42 8.03 -0.50
C ILE A 38 10.10 6.75 -0.97
N GLU A 39 9.29 5.73 -1.26
CA GLU A 39 9.79 4.45 -1.76
C GLU A 39 9.08 4.05 -3.05
N MET A 40 9.80 3.38 -3.94
CA MET A 40 9.23 2.80 -5.14
C MET A 40 8.58 1.47 -4.77
N ASP A 41 7.25 1.40 -4.87
CA ASP A 41 6.54 0.12 -4.78
C ASP A 41 6.94 -0.75 -5.97
N THR A 42 7.68 -1.83 -5.68
CA THR A 42 8.20 -2.73 -6.72
C THR A 42 7.11 -3.48 -7.51
N TYR A 43 5.90 -3.57 -6.96
CA TYR A 43 4.77 -4.28 -7.56
C TYR A 43 3.86 -3.34 -8.34
N ALA A 44 3.48 -2.22 -7.73
CA ALA A 44 2.66 -1.20 -8.36
C ALA A 44 3.47 -0.28 -9.29
N LYS A 45 4.81 -0.37 -9.27
CA LYS A 45 5.76 0.45 -10.05
C LYS A 45 5.49 1.95 -9.91
N ARG A 46 5.13 2.37 -8.70
CA ARG A 46 4.80 3.76 -8.36
C ARG A 46 5.48 4.17 -7.07
N GLU A 47 5.81 5.45 -6.97
CA GLU A 47 6.34 6.03 -5.74
C GLU A 47 5.22 6.18 -4.70
N VAL A 48 5.51 5.78 -3.47
CA VAL A 48 4.61 5.86 -2.32
C VAL A 48 5.32 6.53 -1.15
N ALA A 49 4.59 7.37 -0.43
CA ALA A 49 5.06 7.93 0.83
C ALA A 49 4.78 6.93 1.96
N VAL A 50 5.80 6.55 2.71
CA VAL A 50 5.72 5.56 3.79
C VAL A 50 6.23 6.14 5.10
N LEU A 51 5.56 5.77 6.20
CA LEU A 51 5.95 6.09 7.56
C LEU A 51 6.16 4.77 8.32
N TYR A 52 7.37 4.56 8.82
CA TYR A 52 7.68 3.40 9.66
C TYR A 52 7.53 3.78 11.14
N LEU A 53 6.45 3.32 11.77
CA LEU A 53 6.13 3.65 13.17
C LEU A 53 7.19 3.11 14.16
N GLU A 54 7.87 2.02 13.82
CA GLU A 54 8.90 1.38 14.65
C GLU A 54 10.34 1.64 14.16
N GLY A 55 10.51 2.61 13.25
CA GLY A 55 11.79 2.91 12.60
C GLY A 55 12.02 2.15 11.30
N ARG A 56 12.91 2.67 10.45
CA ARG A 56 13.13 2.12 9.10
C ARG A 56 13.70 0.70 9.23
N PRO A 57 13.08 -0.31 8.59
CA PRO A 57 13.65 -1.65 8.59
C PRO A 57 15.03 -1.62 7.93
N ASP A 58 16.02 -2.23 8.58
CA ASP A 58 17.37 -2.38 8.02
C ASP A 58 17.23 -3.22 6.75
N TYR A 59 17.44 -2.59 5.59
CA TYR A 59 17.26 -3.19 4.27
C TYR A 59 18.36 -4.22 3.97
N LYS A 60 18.42 -5.30 4.74
CA LYS A 60 19.07 -6.53 4.32
C LYS A 60 18.10 -7.26 3.41
N ARG A 61 18.16 -6.90 2.12
CA ARG A 61 17.61 -7.62 0.96
C ARG A 61 16.30 -8.35 1.24
N GLY A 62 15.19 -7.75 0.80
CA GLY A 62 13.87 -8.36 0.83
C GLY A 62 13.88 -9.83 0.38
N PRO A 63 12.98 -10.66 0.92
CA PRO A 63 13.00 -12.08 0.66
C PRO A 63 12.90 -12.30 -0.85
N LEU A 64 14.02 -12.74 -1.43
CA LEU A 64 14.09 -13.27 -2.78
C LEU A 64 13.02 -14.34 -2.87
N LEU A 65 11.94 -14.04 -3.58
CA LEU A 65 10.80 -14.93 -3.74
C LEU A 65 11.21 -16.06 -4.70
N ASN A 66 12.05 -16.96 -4.17
CA ASN A 66 12.37 -18.24 -4.76
C ASN A 66 11.13 -19.13 -4.69
N LYS A 67 10.18 -18.97 -5.62
CA LYS A 67 9.46 -20.14 -6.15
C LYS A 67 8.80 -19.83 -7.48
N VAL A 68 9.31 -20.52 -8.49
CA VAL A 68 8.68 -20.77 -9.79
C VAL A 68 7.34 -21.47 -9.53
N THR A 69 6.25 -20.70 -9.55
CA THR A 69 4.91 -21.22 -9.81
C THR A 69 4.43 -20.53 -11.07
N SER A 70 3.92 -21.32 -12.03
CA SER A 70 3.48 -20.87 -13.36
C SER A 70 2.77 -19.52 -13.29
N ASP A 71 3.17 -18.54 -14.11
CA ASP A 71 2.62 -17.18 -14.14
C ASP A 71 1.08 -17.16 -14.21
N LYS A 72 0.48 -18.19 -14.84
CA LYS A 72 -0.98 -18.37 -14.93
C LYS A 72 -1.63 -18.62 -13.57
N GLY A 73 -0.97 -19.36 -12.67
CA GLY A 73 -1.46 -19.65 -11.32
C GLY A 73 -1.40 -18.41 -10.42
N LYS A 74 -0.30 -17.65 -10.50
CA LYS A 74 -0.16 -16.37 -9.79
C LYS A 74 -1.21 -15.36 -10.26
N ARG A 75 -1.44 -15.26 -11.57
CA ARG A 75 -2.46 -14.36 -12.14
C ARG A 75 -3.86 -14.66 -11.61
N ARG A 76 -4.26 -15.94 -11.53
CA ARG A 76 -5.56 -16.34 -10.96
C ARG A 76 -5.73 -15.97 -9.49
N ILE A 77 -4.66 -16.09 -8.69
CA ILE A 77 -4.68 -15.72 -7.28
C ILE A 77 -4.85 -14.20 -7.14
N ILE A 78 -4.09 -13.42 -7.93
CA ILE A 78 -4.20 -11.96 -7.96
C ILE A 78 -5.61 -11.53 -8.41
N ASP A 79 -6.15 -12.12 -9.48
CA ASP A 79 -7.51 -11.81 -9.97
C ASP A 79 -8.60 -12.16 -8.95
N SER A 80 -8.40 -13.20 -8.15
CA SER A 80 -9.30 -13.54 -7.05
C SER A 80 -9.22 -12.51 -5.93
N LEU A 81 -8.00 -12.18 -5.49
CA LEU A 81 -7.74 -11.20 -4.45
C LEU A 81 -8.29 -9.82 -4.83
N ARG A 82 -8.04 -9.39 -6.07
CA ARG A 82 -8.57 -8.16 -6.64
C ARG A 82 -10.08 -8.06 -6.49
N ARG A 83 -10.81 -9.13 -6.86
CA ARG A 83 -12.27 -9.19 -6.75
C ARG A 83 -12.74 -9.20 -5.30
N SER A 84 -12.05 -9.91 -4.42
CA SER A 84 -12.40 -9.99 -2.99
C SER A 84 -12.15 -8.68 -2.24
N MET A 85 -11.07 -7.97 -2.59
CA MET A 85 -10.66 -6.72 -1.94
C MET A 85 -11.25 -5.48 -2.63
N GLN A 86 -11.76 -5.62 -3.86
CA GLN A 86 -12.23 -4.51 -4.70
C GLN A 86 -11.17 -3.43 -4.96
N VAL A 87 -9.93 -3.86 -5.18
CA VAL A 87 -8.76 -3.01 -5.43
C VAL A 87 -8.21 -3.23 -6.83
N ASP A 88 -7.16 -2.49 -7.22
CA ASP A 88 -6.45 -2.72 -8.48
C ASP A 88 -5.47 -3.92 -8.41
N ASP A 89 -4.97 -4.36 -9.57
CA ASP A 89 -4.02 -5.48 -9.69
C ASP A 89 -2.74 -5.24 -8.85
N GLY A 90 -2.25 -4.01 -8.78
CA GLY A 90 -1.04 -3.65 -8.05
C GLY A 90 -1.22 -3.79 -6.55
N THR A 91 -2.32 -3.25 -6.02
CA THR A 91 -2.69 -3.41 -4.60
C THR A 91 -2.91 -4.88 -4.24
N ALA A 92 -3.58 -5.66 -5.10
CA ALA A 92 -3.74 -7.10 -4.86
C ALA A 92 -2.41 -7.86 -4.85
N GLN A 93 -1.48 -7.47 -5.72
CA GLN A 93 -0.14 -8.05 -5.78
C GLN A 93 0.72 -7.66 -4.58
N TYR A 94 0.60 -6.43 -4.07
CA TYR A 94 1.26 -5.98 -2.84
C TYR A 94 0.88 -6.86 -1.64
N TYR A 95 -0.42 -7.00 -1.35
CA TYR A 95 -0.88 -7.80 -0.20
C TYR A 95 -0.50 -9.28 -0.33
N LEU A 96 -0.56 -9.85 -1.54
CA LEU A 96 -0.11 -11.21 -1.79
C LEU A 96 1.40 -11.37 -1.52
N SER A 97 2.20 -10.35 -1.82
CA SER A 97 3.65 -10.40 -1.70
C SER A 97 4.11 -10.29 -0.24
N ILE A 98 3.57 -9.35 0.53
CA ILE A 98 3.85 -9.24 1.97
C ILE A 98 3.36 -10.47 2.75
N SER A 99 2.36 -11.18 2.19
CA SER A 99 1.81 -12.42 2.76
C SER A 99 2.53 -13.69 2.30
N ASN A 100 3.72 -13.56 1.70
CA ASN A 100 4.52 -14.67 1.17
C ASN A 100 3.71 -15.62 0.25
N GLY A 101 2.82 -15.05 -0.57
CA GLY A 101 1.98 -15.79 -1.51
C GLY A 101 0.75 -16.46 -0.89
N ASN A 102 0.42 -16.21 0.38
CA ASN A 102 -0.78 -16.75 1.02
C ASN A 102 -1.99 -15.80 0.88
N PRO A 103 -3.01 -16.14 0.09
CA PRO A 103 -4.15 -15.25 -0.16
C PRO A 103 -5.04 -15.02 1.07
N ARG A 104 -5.07 -15.95 2.04
CA ARG A 104 -5.87 -15.77 3.27
C ARG A 104 -5.23 -14.73 4.19
N VAL A 105 -3.91 -14.78 4.32
CA VAL A 105 -3.15 -13.80 5.09
C VAL A 105 -3.28 -12.43 4.42
N ALA A 106 -3.13 -12.38 3.09
CA ALA A 106 -3.31 -11.14 2.31
C ALA A 106 -4.64 -10.45 2.56
N LEU A 107 -5.73 -11.22 2.59
CA LEU A 107 -7.07 -10.69 2.87
C LEU A 107 -7.23 -10.22 4.31
N SER A 108 -6.59 -10.90 5.27
CA SER A 108 -6.61 -10.54 6.69
C SER A 108 -5.87 -9.24 6.98
N GLU A 109 -4.69 -9.06 6.37
CA GLU A 109 -3.92 -7.81 6.45
C GLU A 109 -4.73 -6.66 5.85
N PHE A 110 -5.25 -6.83 4.64
CA PHE A 110 -6.10 -5.81 3.99
C PHE A 110 -7.34 -5.44 4.82
N SER A 111 -7.99 -6.44 5.43
CA SER A 111 -9.15 -6.21 6.29
C SER A 111 -8.78 -5.48 7.59
N SER A 112 -7.54 -5.61 8.06
CA SER A 112 -7.04 -4.90 9.24
C SER A 112 -6.77 -3.44 8.90
N ASP A 113 -6.15 -3.17 7.75
CA ASP A 113 -5.92 -1.82 7.24
C ASP A 113 -7.25 -1.09 6.98
N LEU A 114 -8.24 -1.74 6.35
CA LEU A 114 -9.59 -1.18 6.17
C LEU A 114 -10.29 -0.85 7.49
N ARG A 115 -10.09 -1.68 8.53
CA ARG A 115 -10.66 -1.42 9.86
C ARG A 115 -9.99 -0.19 10.49
N TRP A 116 -8.67 -0.08 10.34
CA TRP A 116 -7.92 1.08 10.81
C TRP A 116 -8.39 2.36 10.11
N GLU A 117 -8.48 2.37 8.78
CA GLU A 117 -8.99 3.51 7.99
C GLU A 117 -10.37 3.99 8.47
N ARG A 118 -11.31 3.05 8.66
CA ARG A 118 -12.67 3.35 9.14
C ARG A 118 -12.70 3.92 10.56
N GLN A 119 -11.89 3.36 11.47
CA GLN A 119 -11.81 3.85 12.84
C GLN A 119 -11.18 5.24 12.93
N THR A 120 -10.30 5.56 11.98
CA THR A 120 -9.62 6.86 11.90
C THR A 120 -10.41 7.95 11.16
N GLY A 121 -11.63 7.64 10.68
CA GLY A 121 -12.49 8.60 9.99
C GLY A 121 -11.96 9.05 8.62
N LEU A 122 -11.09 8.23 8.00
CA LEU A 122 -10.46 8.51 6.71
C LEU A 122 -11.25 7.98 5.51
N ALA A 123 -12.43 7.38 5.75
CA ALA A 123 -13.31 6.78 4.75
C ALA A 123 -14.57 7.62 4.48
#